data_AF-A0A8H6KA26-F1
#
_entry.id   AF-A0A8H6KA26-F1
#
_cell.length_a   1.000
_cell.length_b   1.000
_cell.length_c   1.000
_cell.angle_alpha   90.00
_cell.angle_beta   90.00
_cell.angle_gamma   90.00
#
_symmetry.space_group_name_H-M   'P 1'
#
loop_
_entity.id
_entity.type
_entity.pdbx_description
1 polymer ?
#
loop_
_entity_poly.entity_id
_entity_poly.type
_entity_poly.pdbx_seq_one_letter_code
_entity_poly.pdbx_strand_id
1 'polypeptide(L)'
;MDSPYVDEELEACCEFVGIFRALQKKRQIPKHWVDMLFTFQVGVTMVYIVYRRAVSTPRHVDRAIRDVASSLAIFADRSEKADVYRDCLDVLASSISGFCAPGTIDEESRSEISGIVQQIIESGIAPDVASMLTEMRRVPGDG
;
A
#
# COMPACT_ATOMS: atom_id res chain seq x y z
N MET A 1 6.90 -15.23 6.80
CA MET A 1 5.70 -14.36 6.88
C MET A 1 4.99 -14.50 8.21
N ASP A 2 4.94 -15.70 8.77
CA ASP A 2 4.55 -15.90 10.18
C ASP A 2 5.80 -15.85 11.06
N SER A 3 6.15 -14.65 11.53
CA SER A 3 7.30 -14.38 12.41
C SER A 3 6.97 -13.18 13.28
N PRO A 4 7.39 -13.15 14.55
CA PRO A 4 7.17 -12.01 15.45
C PRO A 4 7.73 -10.70 14.87
N TYR A 5 8.83 -10.77 14.12
CA TYR A 5 9.40 -9.60 13.44
C TYR A 5 8.41 -8.96 12.45
N VAL A 6 7.69 -9.77 11.68
CA VAL A 6 6.71 -9.29 10.68
C VAL A 6 5.45 -8.75 11.38
N ASP A 7 5.08 -9.31 12.52
CA ASP A 7 4.00 -8.77 13.36
C ASP A 7 4.38 -7.40 13.94
N GLU A 8 5.60 -7.25 14.47
CA GLU A 8 6.12 -5.99 14.97
C GLU A 8 6.22 -4.93 13.87
N GLU A 9 6.67 -5.32 12.67
CA GLU A 9 6.72 -4.42 11.50
C GLU A 9 5.32 -3.95 11.10
N LEU A 10 4.34 -4.86 11.04
CA LEU A 10 2.95 -4.53 10.71
C LEU A 10 2.33 -3.58 11.73
N GLU A 11 2.59 -3.80 13.03
CA GLU A 11 2.10 -2.92 14.10
C GLU A 11 2.77 -1.55 14.03
N ALA A 12 4.10 -1.50 13.82
CA ALA A 12 4.83 -0.24 13.65
C ALA A 12 4.32 0.56 12.44
N CYS A 13 3.98 -0.11 11.34
CA CYS A 13 3.32 0.53 10.20
C CYS A 13 1.97 1.13 10.60
N CYS A 14 1.14 0.39 11.32
CA CYS A 14 -0.17 0.87 11.79
C CYS A 14 -0.04 2.08 12.72
N GLU A 15 0.88 2.04 13.68
CA GLU A 15 1.18 3.14 14.60
C GLU A 15 1.67 4.39 13.85
N PHE A 16 2.62 4.21 12.93
CA PHE A 16 3.12 5.30 12.08
C PHE A 16 1.97 5.99 11.35
N VAL A 17 1.10 5.22 10.69
CA VAL A 17 -0.04 5.78 9.95
C VAL A 17 -0.99 6.54 10.87
N GLY A 18 -1.27 6.00 12.07
CA GLY A 18 -2.10 6.66 13.08
C GLY A 18 -1.52 8.02 13.50
N ILE A 19 -0.22 8.07 13.79
CA ILE A 19 0.49 9.30 14.19
C ILE A 19 0.53 10.28 13.02
N PHE A 20 0.94 9.83 11.84
CA PHE A 20 1.03 10.64 10.63
C PHE A 20 -0.33 11.28 10.32
N ARG A 21 -1.41 10.50 10.35
CA ARG A 21 -2.77 10.98 10.09
C ARG A 21 -3.21 12.01 11.13
N ALA A 22 -2.89 11.80 12.40
CA ALA A 22 -3.20 12.76 13.47
C ALA A 22 -2.48 14.10 13.25
N LEU A 23 -1.20 14.06 12.88
CA LEU A 23 -0.39 15.25 12.60
C LEU A 23 -0.85 15.95 11.31
N GLN A 24 -1.20 15.20 10.27
CA GLN A 24 -1.72 15.72 9.00
C GLN A 24 -3.05 16.47 9.22
N LYS A 25 -3.97 15.91 10.03
CA LYS A 25 -5.23 16.57 10.40
C LYS A 25 -5.00 17.89 11.17
N LYS A 26 -3.96 17.94 12.00
CA LYS A 26 -3.53 19.16 12.71
C LYS A 26 -2.80 20.17 11.83
N ARG A 27 -2.62 19.88 10.53
CA ARG A 27 -1.82 20.68 9.57
C ARG A 27 -0.35 20.85 10.01
N GLN A 28 0.17 19.92 10.82
CA GLN A 28 1.52 19.96 11.37
C GLN A 28 2.56 19.29 10.47
N ILE A 29 2.13 18.51 9.50
CA ILE A 29 3.02 17.93 8.49
C ILE A 29 2.91 18.80 7.23
N PRO A 30 4.02 19.44 6.81
CA PRO A 30 4.05 20.06 5.50
C PRO A 30 3.82 18.98 4.45
N LYS A 31 3.08 19.30 3.39
CA LYS A 31 2.71 18.31 2.37
C LYS A 31 3.89 18.04 1.42
N HIS A 32 4.98 17.45 1.91
CA HIS A 32 6.16 17.18 1.11
C HIS A 32 6.05 15.87 0.33
N TRP A 33 6.72 15.84 -0.82
CA TRP A 33 6.81 14.66 -1.68
C TRP A 33 7.40 13.44 -0.96
N VAL A 34 8.40 13.65 -0.11
CA VAL A 34 9.07 12.56 0.64
C VAL A 34 8.11 11.89 1.61
N ASP A 35 7.29 12.67 2.31
CA ASP A 35 6.28 12.16 3.24
C ASP A 35 5.22 11.31 2.50
N MET A 36 4.83 11.74 1.30
CA MET A 36 3.91 10.99 0.44
C MET A 36 4.52 9.66 0.00
N LEU A 37 5.77 9.67 -0.50
CA LEU A 37 6.45 8.46 -0.95
C LEU A 37 6.63 7.47 0.20
N PHE A 38 7.05 7.94 1.37
CA PHE A 38 7.19 7.09 2.56
C PHE A 38 5.84 6.52 3.01
N THR A 39 4.79 7.34 3.01
CA THR A 39 3.42 6.89 3.35
C THR A 39 2.93 5.81 2.37
N PHE A 40 3.20 5.97 1.07
CA PHE A 40 2.90 4.95 0.07
C PHE A 40 3.65 3.64 0.33
N GLN A 41 4.95 3.71 0.60
CA GLN A 41 5.77 2.53 0.89
C GLN A 41 5.23 1.76 2.11
N VAL A 42 4.88 2.46 3.19
CA VAL A 42 4.23 1.84 4.36
C VAL A 42 2.90 1.18 4.00
N GLY A 43 2.09 1.83 3.17
CA GLY A 43 0.85 1.26 2.64
C GLY A 43 1.07 -0.07 1.91
N VAL A 44 2.03 -0.09 0.97
CA VAL A 44 2.37 -1.29 0.20
C VAL A 44 2.89 -2.40 1.11
N THR A 45 3.73 -2.09 2.09
CA THR A 45 4.24 -3.09 3.05
C THR A 45 3.10 -3.75 3.82
N MET A 46 2.17 -2.97 4.38
CA MET A 46 1.01 -3.53 5.10
C MET A 46 0.16 -4.43 4.20
N VAL A 47 -0.16 -3.95 3.00
CA VAL A 47 -0.92 -4.69 1.98
C VAL A 47 -0.21 -6.00 1.62
N TYR A 48 1.10 -5.95 1.40
CA TYR A 48 1.90 -7.11 1.02
C TYR A 48 1.97 -8.15 2.14
N ILE A 49 2.14 -7.73 3.39
CA ILE A 49 2.12 -8.65 4.55
C ILE A 49 0.78 -9.37 4.62
N VAL A 50 -0.34 -8.65 4.48
CA VAL A 50 -1.68 -9.24 4.50
C VAL A 50 -1.86 -10.20 3.32
N TYR A 51 -1.48 -9.79 2.11
CA TYR A 51 -1.50 -10.61 0.90
C TYR A 51 -0.76 -11.93 1.12
N ARG A 52 0.49 -11.87 1.59
CA ARG A 52 1.33 -13.05 1.75
C ARG A 52 0.91 -13.97 2.90
N ARG A 53 0.25 -13.44 3.93
CA ARG A 53 -0.33 -14.26 5.01
C ARG A 53 -1.55 -15.03 4.54
N ALA A 54 -2.22 -14.57 3.47
CA ALA A 54 -3.43 -15.19 2.96
C ALA A 54 -4.48 -15.42 4.07
N VAL A 55 -4.64 -14.43 4.95
CA VAL A 55 -5.65 -14.42 6.02
C VAL A 55 -6.56 -13.22 5.89
N SER A 56 -7.69 -13.24 6.59
CA SER A 56 -8.57 -12.07 6.68
C SER A 56 -7.83 -10.90 7.34
N THR A 57 -7.92 -9.73 6.71
CA THR A 57 -7.29 -8.50 7.20
C THR A 57 -7.83 -8.11 8.57
N PRO A 58 -6.98 -7.98 9.61
CA PRO A 58 -7.42 -7.48 10.89
C PRO A 58 -7.99 -6.06 10.78
N ARG A 59 -9.05 -5.76 11.54
CA ARG A 59 -9.78 -4.48 11.42
C ARG A 59 -8.91 -3.22 11.61
N HIS A 60 -7.90 -3.30 12.46
CA HIS A 60 -6.99 -2.16 12.70
C HIS A 60 -6.04 -1.94 11.51
N VAL A 61 -5.55 -3.03 10.89
CA VAL A 61 -4.74 -2.97 9.66
C VAL A 61 -5.57 -2.43 8.50
N ASP A 62 -6.79 -2.94 8.31
CA ASP A 62 -7.73 -2.46 7.29
C ASP A 62 -8.02 -0.95 7.44
N ARG A 63 -8.20 -0.48 8.69
CA ARG A 63 -8.32 0.95 8.99
C ARG A 63 -7.06 1.72 8.62
N ALA A 64 -5.88 1.22 9.00
CA ALA A 64 -4.60 1.88 8.68
C ALA A 64 -4.41 1.99 7.16
N ILE A 65 -4.68 0.94 6.39
CA ILE A 65 -4.62 0.96 4.91
C ILE A 65 -5.54 2.05 4.35
N ARG A 66 -6.79 2.17 4.84
CA ARG A 66 -7.70 3.25 4.42
C ARG A 66 -7.20 4.65 4.80
N ASP A 67 -6.54 4.79 5.95
CA ASP A 67 -5.94 6.06 6.38
C ASP A 67 -4.75 6.44 5.49
N VAL A 68 -3.96 5.47 5.00
CA VAL A 68 -2.93 5.69 3.98
C VAL A 68 -3.56 6.17 2.67
N ALA A 69 -4.56 5.46 2.15
CA ALA A 69 -5.26 5.86 0.91
C ALA A 69 -5.84 7.27 1.00
N SER A 70 -6.47 7.59 2.15
CA SER A 70 -6.98 8.94 2.43
C SER A 70 -5.87 10.00 2.51
N SER A 71 -4.68 9.62 2.95
CA SER A 71 -3.53 10.52 3.01
C SER A 71 -2.96 10.78 1.61
N LEU A 72 -2.85 9.74 0.78
CA LEU A 72 -2.43 9.84 -0.62
C LEU A 72 -3.40 10.69 -1.46
N ALA A 73 -4.72 10.56 -1.25
CA ALA A 73 -5.70 11.41 -1.91
C ALA A 73 -5.47 12.91 -1.63
N ILE A 74 -5.10 13.28 -0.40
CA ILE A 74 -4.79 14.67 -0.04
C ILE A 74 -3.51 15.18 -0.73
N PHE A 75 -2.58 14.29 -1.06
CA PHE A 75 -1.39 14.62 -1.83
C PHE A 75 -1.67 14.70 -3.33
N ALA A 76 -2.52 13.80 -3.85
CA ALA A 76 -2.95 13.73 -5.23
C ALA A 76 -3.62 15.02 -5.72
N ASP A 77 -4.40 15.69 -4.86
CA ASP A 77 -4.96 17.04 -5.11
C ASP A 77 -3.91 18.10 -5.56
N ARG A 78 -2.62 17.84 -5.39
CA ARG A 78 -1.53 18.79 -5.68
C ARG A 78 -0.43 18.23 -6.58
N SER A 79 -0.53 16.97 -7.03
CA SER A 79 0.49 16.34 -7.87
C SER A 79 -0.07 15.15 -8.64
N GLU A 80 0.02 15.20 -9.97
CA GLU A 80 -0.33 14.07 -10.86
C GLU A 80 0.48 12.81 -10.56
N LYS A 81 1.72 12.98 -10.08
CA LYS A 81 2.53 11.84 -9.65
C LYS A 81 1.98 11.15 -8.41
N ALA A 82 1.23 11.87 -7.57
CA ALA A 82 0.58 11.30 -6.40
C ALA A 82 -0.72 10.54 -6.74
N ASP A 83 -1.34 10.81 -7.91
CA ASP A 83 -2.46 10.01 -8.42
C ASP A 83 -2.03 8.55 -8.64
N VAL A 84 -0.88 8.33 -9.29
CA VAL A 84 -0.35 6.99 -9.59
C VAL A 84 -0.16 6.15 -8.31
N TYR A 85 0.38 6.74 -7.24
CA TYR A 85 0.54 6.03 -5.96
C TYR A 85 -0.79 5.77 -5.24
N ARG A 86 -1.72 6.73 -5.30
CA ARG A 86 -3.08 6.57 -4.75
C ARG A 86 -3.78 5.43 -5.45
N ASP A 87 -3.82 5.45 -6.78
CA ASP A 87 -4.55 4.48 -7.59
C ASP A 87 -3.98 3.08 -7.41
N CYS A 88 -2.64 2.94 -7.38
CA CYS A 88 -1.99 1.68 -7.05
C CYS A 88 -2.46 1.11 -5.71
N LEU A 89 -2.43 1.95 -4.66
CA LEU A 89 -2.79 1.49 -3.32
C LEU A 89 -4.29 1.18 -3.22
N ASP A 90 -5.15 1.93 -3.90
CA ASP A 90 -6.59 1.74 -3.87
C ASP A 90 -7.02 0.42 -4.51
N VAL A 91 -6.44 0.09 -5.67
CA VAL A 91 -6.68 -1.21 -6.33
C VAL A 91 -6.17 -2.36 -5.47
N LEU A 92 -4.96 -2.23 -4.91
CA LEU A 92 -4.38 -3.24 -4.01
C LEU A 92 -5.24 -3.45 -2.76
N ALA A 93 -5.63 -2.37 -2.08
CA ALA A 93 -6.43 -2.42 -0.87
C ALA A 93 -7.81 -3.02 -1.14
N SER A 94 -8.46 -2.65 -2.25
CA SER A 94 -9.77 -3.17 -2.65
C SER A 94 -9.71 -4.66 -2.99
N SER A 95 -8.65 -5.10 -3.64
CA SER A 95 -8.43 -6.51 -3.99
C SER A 95 -8.33 -7.39 -2.74
N ILE A 96 -7.62 -6.92 -1.72
CA ILE A 96 -7.29 -7.72 -0.52
C ILE A 96 -8.39 -7.64 0.56
N SER A 97 -9.17 -6.56 0.60
CA SER A 97 -10.10 -6.28 1.71
C SER A 97 -11.50 -6.89 1.61
N GLY A 98 -11.88 -7.57 0.51
CA GLY A 98 -13.19 -8.25 0.54
C GLY A 98 -13.75 -8.94 -0.70
N PHE A 99 -13.15 -8.77 -1.89
CA PHE A 99 -13.72 -9.38 -3.11
C PHE A 99 -13.05 -10.70 -3.52
N CYS A 100 -11.81 -10.91 -3.08
CA CYS A 100 -11.01 -12.07 -3.47
C CYS A 100 -10.74 -13.01 -2.28
N ALA A 101 -10.37 -14.25 -2.60
CA ALA A 101 -9.84 -15.16 -1.60
C ALA A 101 -8.57 -14.54 -0.98
N PRO A 102 -8.35 -14.67 0.34
CA PRO A 102 -7.14 -14.16 0.97
C PRO A 102 -5.88 -14.61 0.23
N GLY A 103 -4.96 -13.66 0.00
CA GLY A 103 -3.73 -13.89 -0.74
C GLY A 103 -3.88 -14.06 -2.25
N THR A 104 -5.05 -13.69 -2.79
CA THR A 104 -5.27 -13.59 -4.23
C THR A 104 -5.68 -12.17 -4.60
N ILE A 105 -5.21 -11.73 -5.76
CA ILE A 105 -5.70 -10.54 -6.47
C ILE A 105 -6.35 -11.09 -7.73
N ASP A 106 -7.54 -10.66 -8.11
CA ASP A 106 -8.19 -11.11 -9.34
C ASP A 106 -7.46 -10.60 -10.61
N GLU A 107 -7.85 -11.12 -11.76
CA GLU A 107 -7.19 -10.80 -13.03
C GLU A 107 -7.42 -9.35 -13.48
N GLU A 108 -8.60 -8.78 -13.22
CA GLU A 108 -8.93 -7.40 -13.58
C GLU A 108 -8.05 -6.44 -12.77
N SER A 109 -8.02 -6.61 -11.45
CA SER A 109 -7.16 -5.85 -10.55
C SER A 109 -5.67 -6.03 -10.87
N ARG A 110 -5.23 -7.24 -11.26
CA ARG A 110 -3.83 -7.49 -11.67
C ARG A 110 -3.46 -6.74 -12.94
N SER A 111 -4.32 -6.76 -13.94
CA SER A 111 -4.13 -6.05 -15.20
C SER A 111 -3.99 -4.54 -14.96
N GLU A 112 -4.87 -3.99 -14.12
CA GLU A 112 -4.85 -2.59 -13.72
C GLU A 112 -3.55 -2.23 -12.95
N ILE A 113 -3.20 -3.01 -11.93
CA ILE A 113 -1.98 -2.78 -11.14
C ILE A 113 -0.72 -2.90 -12.00
N SER A 114 -0.68 -3.79 -12.99
CA SER A 114 0.53 -4.01 -13.81
C SER A 114 1.00 -2.73 -14.52
N GLY A 115 0.07 -1.98 -15.13
CA GLY A 115 0.38 -0.72 -15.81
C GLY A 115 0.80 0.39 -14.85
N ILE A 116 0.22 0.41 -13.64
CA ILE A 116 0.52 1.41 -12.62
C ILE A 116 1.89 1.12 -11.96
N VAL A 117 2.17 -0.13 -11.62
CA VAL A 117 3.43 -0.57 -10.98
C VAL A 117 4.63 -0.27 -11.86
N GLN A 118 4.50 -0.44 -13.18
CA GLN A 118 5.59 -0.11 -14.09
C GLN A 118 5.98 1.37 -14.00
N GLN A 119 5.00 2.28 -13.98
CA GLN A 119 5.22 3.72 -13.82
C GLN A 119 5.83 4.07 -12.45
N ILE A 120 5.42 3.38 -11.39
CA ILE A 120 5.95 3.56 -10.03
C ILE A 120 7.42 3.15 -9.94
N ILE A 121 7.79 2.02 -10.55
CA ILE A 121 9.18 1.53 -10.56
C ILE A 121 10.08 2.51 -11.32
N GLU A 122 9.64 2.97 -12.49
CA GLU A 122 10.36 3.97 -13.29
C GLU A 122 10.51 5.32 -12.57
N SER A 123 9.59 5.63 -11.65
CA SER A 123 9.63 6.85 -10.82
C SER A 123 10.66 6.79 -9.67
N GLY A 124 11.32 5.64 -9.45
CA GLY A 124 12.42 5.50 -8.50
C GLY A 124 11.98 5.20 -7.06
N ILE A 125 11.17 4.15 -6.87
CA ILE A 125 10.79 3.67 -5.53
C ILE A 125 11.87 2.79 -4.89
N ALA A 126 11.79 2.58 -3.57
CA ALA A 126 12.66 1.66 -2.84
C ALA A 126 12.64 0.24 -3.46
N PRO A 127 13.80 -0.42 -3.63
CA PRO A 127 13.89 -1.73 -4.28
C PRO A 127 13.01 -2.81 -3.66
N ASP A 128 12.91 -2.83 -2.33
CA ASP A 128 12.09 -3.82 -1.61
C ASP A 128 10.61 -3.65 -1.93
N VAL A 129 10.13 -2.41 -2.00
CA VAL A 129 8.74 -2.09 -2.35
C VAL A 129 8.46 -2.41 -3.82
N ALA A 130 9.41 -2.14 -4.72
CA ALA A 130 9.31 -2.58 -6.12
C ALA A 130 9.21 -4.11 -6.23
N SER A 131 9.94 -4.86 -5.40
CA SER A 131 9.87 -6.32 -5.34
C SER A 131 8.48 -6.80 -4.87
N MET A 132 7.96 -6.22 -3.80
CA MET A 132 6.61 -6.53 -3.28
C MET A 132 5.52 -6.27 -4.34
N LEU A 133 5.55 -5.11 -4.99
CA LEU A 133 4.61 -4.76 -6.06
C LEU A 133 4.74 -5.71 -7.27
N THR A 134 5.98 -6.07 -7.63
CA THR A 134 6.25 -7.00 -8.72
C THR A 134 5.69 -8.39 -8.43
N GLU A 135 5.76 -8.82 -7.17
CA GLU A 135 5.19 -10.11 -6.78
C GLU A 135 3.66 -10.09 -6.82
N MET A 136 3.03 -9.04 -6.28
CA MET A 136 1.57 -8.93 -6.26
C MET A 136 0.94 -8.81 -7.66
N ARG A 137 1.67 -8.27 -8.65
CA ARG A 137 1.19 -8.23 -10.05
C ARG A 137 1.37 -9.54 -10.82
N ARG A 138 2.12 -10.53 -10.31
CA ARG A 138 2.38 -11.78 -11.03
C ARG A 138 1.18 -12.72 -10.97
N VAL A 139 1.00 -13.50 -12.04
CA VAL A 139 0.04 -14.60 -12.09
C VAL A 139 0.57 -15.75 -11.23
N PRO A 140 -0.26 -16.40 -10.39
CA PRO A 140 0.15 -17.62 -9.70
C PRO A 140 0.45 -18.72 -10.73
N GLY A 141 1.73 -19.00 -10.99
CA GLY A 141 2.16 -20.07 -11.91
C GLY A 141 3.32 -19.73 -12.85
N ASP A 142 3.73 -18.47 -12.97
CA ASP A 142 4.97 -18.10 -13.69
C ASP A 142 6.18 -18.23 -12.76
N GLY A 143 6.69 -19.46 -12.65
CA GLY A 143 7.91 -19.83 -11.93
C GLY A 143 8.70 -20.89 -12.67
#